data_AF-A0A1N7JCT8-F1
#
_entry.id   AF-A0A1N7JCT8-F1
#
_cell.length_a   1.000
_cell.length_b   1.000
_cell.length_c   1.000
_cell.angle_alpha   90.00
_cell.angle_beta   90.00
_cell.angle_gamma   90.00
#
_symmetry.space_group_name_H-M   'P 1'
#
loop_
_entity.id
_entity.type
_entity.pdbx_description
1 polymer ?
#
loop_
_entity_poly.entity_id
_entity_poly.type
_entity_poly.pdbx_seq_one_letter_code
_entity_poly.pdbx_strand_id
1 'polypeptide(L)'
;MKEKNWLWLVITGVSLFGLFIFLSVVTMNTDTVQRVFVIISEVLGVLTLSFAIAAWMKDNTRPWVYIGTVAFLCSWIMIAVAYEIGLSANTDNGWVWFLFYYIIAISGIVVMRLSSGKVFGKETLLPISMLFVAGIQLVYVLAVHIIWSLPF
;
A
#
# COMPACT_ATOMS: atom_id res chain seq x y z
N MET A 1 17.73 1.91 -19.50
CA MET A 1 16.51 2.72 -19.32
C MET A 1 16.92 4.09 -18.79
N LYS A 2 16.31 5.17 -19.29
CA LYS A 2 16.53 6.52 -18.73
C LYS A 2 15.88 6.61 -17.34
N GLU A 3 16.42 7.40 -16.43
CA GLU A 3 15.87 7.65 -15.06
C GLU A 3 14.38 7.98 -15.10
N LYS A 4 13.97 8.83 -16.04
CA LYS A 4 12.57 9.18 -16.29
C LYS A 4 11.66 7.96 -16.49
N ASN A 5 12.15 6.87 -17.08
CA ASN A 5 11.34 5.66 -17.31
C ASN A 5 11.04 4.92 -16.00
N TRP A 6 11.98 4.92 -15.05
CA TRP A 6 11.78 4.31 -13.72
C TRP A 6 10.70 5.04 -12.95
N LEU A 7 10.73 6.37 -12.98
CA LEU A 7 9.69 7.18 -12.36
C LEU A 7 8.30 6.89 -12.95
N TRP A 8 8.18 6.86 -14.29
CA TRP A 8 6.89 6.56 -14.94
C TRP A 8 6.38 5.16 -14.62
N LEU A 9 7.26 4.16 -14.56
CA LEU A 9 6.87 2.81 -14.16
C LEU A 9 6.28 2.77 -12.75
N VAL A 10 6.93 3.44 -11.80
CA VAL A 10 6.48 3.49 -10.40
C VAL A 10 5.16 4.26 -10.28
N ILE A 11 5.04 5.43 -10.92
CA ILE A 11 3.80 6.22 -10.90
C ILE A 11 2.63 5.44 -11.51
N THR A 12 2.87 4.81 -12.67
CA THR A 12 1.84 4.01 -13.37
C THR A 12 1.45 2.79 -12.53
N GLY A 13 2.44 2.13 -11.94
CA GLY A 13 2.23 0.97 -11.07
C GLY A 13 1.36 1.31 -9.86
N VAL A 14 1.69 2.40 -9.14
CA VAL A 14 0.90 2.86 -7.99
C VAL A 14 -0.52 3.27 -8.41
N SER A 15 -0.64 3.95 -9.55
CA SER A 15 -1.96 4.38 -10.07
C SER A 15 -2.84 3.19 -10.43
N LEU A 16 -2.29 2.19 -11.13
CA LEU A 16 -3.02 0.97 -11.47
C LEU A 16 -3.36 0.16 -10.22
N PHE A 17 -2.43 0.03 -9.29
CA PHE A 17 -2.66 -0.62 -7.99
C PHE A 17 -3.86 0.00 -7.26
N GLY A 18 -3.89 1.33 -7.12
CA GLY A 18 -5.01 2.04 -6.52
C GLY A 18 -6.33 1.86 -7.28
N LEU A 19 -6.29 1.88 -8.62
CA LEU A 19 -7.47 1.65 -9.46
C LEU A 19 -8.06 0.26 -9.22
N PHE A 20 -7.23 -0.79 -9.17
CA PHE A 20 -7.71 -2.16 -8.99
C PHE A 20 -8.21 -2.45 -7.57
N ILE A 21 -7.64 -1.80 -6.55
CA ILE A 21 -8.21 -1.81 -5.20
C ILE A 21 -9.59 -1.14 -5.21
N PHE A 22 -9.72 0.01 -5.87
CA PHE A 22 -11.01 0.67 -5.95
C PHE A 22 -12.05 -0.21 -6.68
N LEU A 23 -11.66 -0.84 -7.79
CA LEU A 23 -12.53 -1.76 -8.52
C LEU A 23 -12.93 -2.97 -7.68
N SER A 24 -12.02 -3.54 -6.89
CA SER A 24 -12.35 -4.69 -6.02
C SER A 24 -13.43 -4.33 -4.99
N VAL A 25 -13.39 -3.11 -4.44
CA VAL A 25 -14.42 -2.60 -3.53
C VAL A 25 -15.75 -2.38 -4.24
N VAL A 26 -15.74 -1.78 -5.44
CA VAL A 26 -16.99 -1.53 -6.20
C VAL A 26 -17.67 -2.82 -6.65
N THR A 27 -16.90 -3.90 -6.86
CA THR A 27 -17.44 -5.20 -7.27
C THR A 27 -17.65 -6.19 -6.14
N MET A 28 -17.70 -5.73 -4.88
CA MET A 28 -17.83 -6.60 -3.70
C MET A 28 -19.10 -7.48 -3.69
N ASN A 29 -20.11 -7.15 -4.49
CA ASN A 29 -21.33 -7.94 -4.62
C ASN A 29 -21.19 -9.15 -5.57
N THR A 30 -20.06 -9.29 -6.27
CA THR A 30 -19.83 -10.36 -7.25
C THR A 30 -18.50 -11.05 -6.95
N ASP A 31 -18.55 -12.13 -6.15
CA ASP A 31 -17.36 -12.85 -5.63
C ASP A 31 -16.28 -13.12 -6.69
N THR A 32 -16.67 -13.65 -7.86
CA THR A 32 -15.72 -13.98 -8.93
C THR A 32 -15.01 -12.73 -9.47
N VAL A 33 -15.74 -11.64 -9.66
CA VAL A 33 -15.19 -10.40 -10.23
C VAL A 33 -14.32 -9.68 -9.20
N GLN A 34 -14.77 -9.62 -7.94
CA GLN A 34 -13.99 -9.09 -6.83
C GLN A 34 -12.65 -9.82 -6.71
N ARG A 35 -12.67 -11.16 -6.69
CA ARG A 35 -11.45 -11.96 -6.54
C ARG A 35 -10.45 -11.70 -7.67
N VAL A 36 -10.92 -11.54 -8.91
CA VAL A 36 -10.05 -11.18 -10.04
C VAL A 36 -9.36 -9.84 -9.82
N PHE A 37 -10.09 -8.81 -9.39
CA PHE A 37 -9.49 -7.50 -9.12
C PHE A 37 -8.54 -7.49 -7.92
N VAL A 38 -8.83 -8.27 -6.88
CA VAL A 38 -7.89 -8.48 -5.76
C VAL A 38 -6.58 -9.07 -6.28
N ILE A 39 -6.62 -10.19 -7.02
CA ILE A 39 -5.42 -10.85 -7.56
C ILE A 39 -4.63 -9.90 -8.48
N ILE A 40 -5.31 -9.16 -9.36
CA ILE A 40 -4.63 -8.19 -10.24
C ILE A 40 -3.96 -7.09 -9.42
N SER A 41 -4.62 -6.60 -8.36
CA SER A 41 -4.04 -5.59 -7.48
C SER A 41 -2.81 -6.11 -6.74
N GLU A 42 -2.81 -7.37 -6.30
CA GLU A 42 -1.66 -7.99 -5.63
C GLU A 42 -0.46 -8.14 -6.59
N VAL A 43 -0.71 -8.68 -7.79
CA VAL A 43 0.34 -8.82 -8.82
C VAL A 43 0.95 -7.46 -9.17
N LEU A 44 0.11 -6.45 -9.38
CA LEU A 44 0.59 -5.10 -9.68
C LEU A 44 1.29 -4.44 -8.50
N GLY A 45 0.82 -4.69 -7.27
CA GLY A 45 1.47 -4.23 -6.04
C GLY A 45 2.89 -4.77 -5.92
N VAL A 46 3.07 -6.08 -6.10
CA VAL A 46 4.39 -6.75 -6.05
C VAL A 46 5.31 -6.29 -7.19
N LEU A 47 4.79 -6.14 -8.41
CA LEU A 47 5.57 -5.61 -9.54
C LEU A 47 6.00 -4.16 -9.28
N THR A 48 5.10 -3.33 -8.78
CA THR A 48 5.38 -1.92 -8.47
C THR A 48 6.42 -1.80 -7.35
N LEU A 49 6.33 -2.64 -6.31
CA LEU A 49 7.31 -2.73 -5.24
C LEU A 49 8.69 -3.11 -5.79
N SER A 50 8.74 -4.15 -6.65
CA SER A 50 9.97 -4.61 -7.27
C SER A 50 10.61 -3.52 -8.12
N PHE A 51 9.82 -2.78 -8.89
CA PHE A 51 10.30 -1.63 -9.66
C PHE A 51 10.74 -0.46 -8.78
N ALA A 52 10.05 -0.18 -7.68
CA ALA A 52 10.45 0.87 -6.75
C ALA A 52 11.80 0.55 -6.08
N ILE A 53 12.01 -0.69 -5.64
CA ILE A 53 13.29 -1.14 -5.08
C ILE A 53 14.40 -1.06 -6.15
N ALA A 54 14.15 -1.59 -7.35
CA ALA A 54 15.12 -1.54 -8.44
C ALA A 54 15.45 -0.11 -8.89
N ALA A 55 14.46 0.78 -8.90
CA ALA A 55 14.64 2.19 -9.19
C ALA A 55 15.45 2.90 -8.11
N TRP A 56 15.17 2.62 -6.83
CA TRP A 56 15.95 3.16 -5.71
C TRP A 56 17.44 2.80 -5.81
N MET A 57 17.76 1.57 -6.24
CA MET A 57 19.16 1.13 -6.41
C MET A 57 19.86 1.72 -7.64
N LYS A 58 19.11 2.18 -8.66
CA LYS A 58 19.65 2.62 -9.95
C LYS A 58 19.59 4.13 -10.18
N ASP A 59 18.60 4.80 -9.61
CA ASP A 59 18.35 6.23 -9.76
C ASP A 59 18.62 6.94 -8.43
N ASN A 60 19.81 7.53 -8.33
CA ASN A 60 20.25 8.31 -7.18
C ASN A 60 19.71 9.74 -7.19
N THR A 61 19.00 10.18 -8.23
CA THR A 61 18.48 11.55 -8.31
C THR A 61 17.23 11.74 -7.48
N ARG A 62 16.39 10.69 -7.38
CA ARG A 62 15.06 10.75 -6.73
C ARG A 62 14.84 9.61 -5.72
N PRO A 63 15.80 9.28 -4.85
CA PRO A 63 15.69 8.11 -3.99
C PRO A 63 14.46 8.18 -3.08
N TRP A 64 14.10 9.39 -2.62
CA TRP A 64 12.96 9.61 -1.74
C TRP A 64 11.61 9.30 -2.38
N VAL A 65 11.46 9.45 -3.69
CA VAL A 65 10.23 9.04 -4.39
C VAL A 65 10.04 7.54 -4.28
N TYR A 66 11.11 6.78 -4.56
CA TYR A 66 11.08 5.32 -4.54
C TYR A 66 10.97 4.75 -3.13
N ILE A 67 11.71 5.31 -2.17
CA ILE A 67 11.60 4.94 -0.74
C ILE A 67 10.17 5.18 -0.23
N GLY A 68 9.56 6.31 -0.61
CA GLY A 68 8.16 6.61 -0.28
C GLY A 68 7.20 5.56 -0.82
N THR A 69 7.37 5.14 -2.08
CA THR A 69 6.55 4.07 -2.68
C THR A 69 6.74 2.72 -2.00
N VAL A 70 7.97 2.35 -1.65
CA VAL A 70 8.24 1.11 -0.92
C VAL A 70 7.54 1.12 0.44
N ALA A 71 7.69 2.20 1.19
CA ALA A 71 7.03 2.39 2.48
C ALA A 71 5.50 2.33 2.39
N PHE A 72 4.92 2.91 1.33
CA PHE A 72 3.50 2.81 1.04
C PHE A 72 3.06 1.36 0.80
N LEU A 73 3.75 0.62 -0.06
CA LEU A 73 3.34 -0.75 -0.43
C LEU A 73 3.57 -1.77 0.70
N CYS A 74 4.50 -1.53 1.63
CA CYS A 74 4.71 -2.42 2.77
C CYS A 74 3.47 -2.59 3.66
N SER A 75 2.67 -1.54 3.91
CA SER A 75 1.43 -1.68 4.67
C SER A 75 0.38 -2.48 3.90
N TRP A 76 0.36 -2.38 2.57
CA TRP A 76 -0.54 -3.15 1.72
C TRP A 76 -0.21 -4.64 1.67
N ILE A 77 1.08 -5.00 1.71
CA ILE A 77 1.51 -6.40 1.81
C ILE A 77 0.91 -7.06 3.06
N MET A 78 0.89 -6.34 4.18
CA MET A 78 0.25 -6.85 5.40
C MET A 78 -1.25 -7.09 5.22
N ILE A 79 -1.96 -6.29 4.43
CA ILE A 79 -3.38 -6.55 4.14
C ILE A 79 -3.54 -7.78 3.24
N ALA A 80 -2.73 -7.88 2.18
CA ALA A 80 -2.78 -9.02 1.27
C ALA A 80 -2.48 -10.34 1.99
N VAL A 81 -1.46 -10.37 2.85
CA VAL A 81 -1.14 -11.56 3.66
C VAL A 81 -2.27 -11.90 4.62
N ALA A 82 -2.87 -10.90 5.29
CA ALA A 82 -4.01 -11.12 6.18
C ALA A 82 -5.19 -11.76 5.45
N TYR A 83 -5.46 -11.29 4.24
CA TYR A 83 -6.52 -11.81 3.37
C TYR A 83 -6.22 -13.27 2.97
N GLU A 84 -5.00 -13.58 2.53
CA GLU A 84 -4.63 -14.91 2.07
C GLU A 84 -4.61 -15.96 3.19
N ILE A 85 -4.17 -15.59 4.41
CA ILE A 85 -4.22 -16.50 5.57
C ILE A 85 -5.63 -16.65 6.15
N GLY A 86 -6.63 -15.93 5.61
CA GLY A 86 -8.00 -15.96 6.09
C GLY A 86 -8.17 -15.36 7.50
N LEU A 87 -7.40 -14.32 7.83
CA LEU A 87 -7.52 -13.62 9.11
C LEU A 87 -8.97 -13.13 9.29
N SER A 88 -9.59 -13.51 10.40
CA SER A 88 -10.98 -13.17 10.71
C SER A 88 -11.15 -12.81 12.18
N ALA A 89 -12.33 -12.33 12.57
CA ALA A 89 -12.65 -12.01 13.96
C ALA A 89 -12.48 -13.21 14.92
N ASN A 90 -12.60 -14.44 14.40
CA ASN A 90 -12.47 -15.67 15.18
C ASN A 90 -11.03 -16.20 15.27
N THR A 91 -10.07 -15.52 14.65
CA THR A 91 -8.67 -15.96 14.66
C THR A 91 -8.05 -15.73 16.04
N ASP A 92 -7.66 -16.82 16.70
CA ASP A 92 -6.91 -16.77 17.96
C ASP A 92 -5.67 -15.88 17.81
N ASN A 93 -5.49 -14.96 18.76
CA ASN A 93 -4.40 -13.98 18.76
C ASN A 93 -4.35 -13.04 17.54
N GLY A 94 -5.47 -12.78 16.86
CA GLY A 94 -5.56 -11.81 15.76
C GLY A 94 -5.06 -10.39 16.14
N TRP A 95 -5.11 -10.02 17.42
CA TRP A 95 -4.56 -8.77 17.95
C TRP A 95 -3.05 -8.57 17.64
N VAL A 96 -2.28 -9.67 17.57
CA VAL A 96 -0.85 -9.62 17.23
C VAL A 96 -0.66 -9.11 15.81
N TRP A 97 -1.53 -9.53 14.89
CA TRP A 97 -1.49 -9.06 13.50
C TRP A 97 -1.75 -7.56 13.40
N PHE A 98 -2.74 -7.06 14.13
CA PHE A 98 -3.03 -5.62 14.19
C PHE A 98 -1.86 -4.83 14.77
N LEU A 99 -1.19 -5.34 15.81
CA LEU A 99 0.01 -4.70 16.37
C LEU A 99 1.11 -4.55 15.31
N PHE A 100 1.45 -5.64 14.60
CA PHE A 100 2.46 -5.59 13.52
C PHE A 100 2.04 -4.65 12.41
N TYR A 101 0.77 -4.69 12.00
CA TYR A 101 0.24 -3.78 10.99
C TYR A 101 0.41 -2.31 11.42
N TYR A 102 0.07 -1.95 12.66
CA TYR A 102 0.20 -0.56 13.12
C TYR A 102 1.65 -0.09 13.16
N ILE A 103 2.58 -0.93 13.60
CA ILE A 103 4.02 -0.59 13.59
C ILE A 103 4.47 -0.29 12.15
N ILE A 104 4.11 -1.14 11.19
CA ILE A 104 4.48 -0.98 9.79
C ILE A 104 3.79 0.25 9.18
N ALA A 105 2.49 0.43 9.42
CA ALA A 105 1.72 1.54 8.87
C ALA A 105 2.21 2.90 9.40
N ILE A 106 2.44 3.03 10.71
CA ILE A 106 2.96 4.27 11.31
C ILE A 106 4.38 4.55 10.80
N SER A 107 5.24 3.54 10.77
CA SER A 107 6.60 3.69 10.22
C SER A 107 6.56 4.11 8.76
N GLY A 108 5.66 3.51 7.96
CA GLY A 108 5.43 3.86 6.56
C GLY A 108 4.97 5.31 6.39
N ILE A 109 4.02 5.78 7.20
CA ILE A 109 3.55 7.17 7.21
C ILE A 109 4.69 8.13 7.54
N VAL A 110 5.52 7.82 8.55
CA VAL A 110 6.70 8.64 8.90
C VAL A 110 7.67 8.72 7.71
N VAL A 111 7.98 7.60 7.07
CA VAL A 111 8.88 7.56 5.90
C VAL A 111 8.30 8.33 4.71
N MET A 112 7.01 8.18 4.42
CA MET A 112 6.36 8.93 3.35
C MET A 112 6.29 10.44 3.66
N ARG A 113 6.14 10.81 4.94
CA ARG A 113 6.21 12.21 5.37
C ARG A 113 7.60 12.80 5.13
N LEU A 114 8.65 12.07 5.48
CA LEU A 114 10.03 12.45 5.18
C LEU A 114 10.27 12.56 3.67
N SER A 115 9.78 11.59 2.90
CA SER A 115 9.82 11.61 1.44
C SER A 115 9.18 12.88 0.87
N SER A 116 7.98 13.26 1.34
CA SER A 116 7.28 14.47 0.88
C SER A 116 8.06 15.77 1.14
N GLY A 117 8.92 15.81 2.17
CA GLY A 117 9.78 16.97 2.45
C GLY A 117 11.09 16.98 1.68
N LYS A 118 11.45 15.88 1.01
CA LYS A 118 12.72 15.70 0.29
C LYS A 118 12.55 15.63 -1.23
N VAL A 119 11.33 15.41 -1.71
CA VAL A 119 10.98 15.45 -3.14
C VAL A 119 10.61 16.89 -3.49
N PHE A 120 11.10 17.38 -4.63
CA PHE A 120 10.86 18.75 -5.10
C PHE A 120 10.01 18.78 -6.37
N GLY A 121 9.31 19.91 -6.58
CA GLY A 121 8.53 20.15 -7.78
C GLY A 121 7.26 19.28 -7.86
N LYS A 122 6.86 18.91 -9.08
CA LYS A 122 5.61 18.18 -9.36
C LYS A 122 5.60 16.76 -8.79
N GLU A 123 6.77 16.18 -8.57
CA GLU A 123 6.92 14.80 -8.09
C GLU A 123 6.48 14.66 -6.62
N THR A 124 6.45 15.76 -5.86
CA THR A 124 5.98 15.82 -4.47
C THR A 124 4.52 15.38 -4.32
N LEU A 125 3.72 15.48 -5.38
CA LEU A 125 2.33 15.06 -5.39
C LEU A 125 2.17 13.56 -5.13
N LEU A 126 3.15 12.74 -5.55
CA LEU A 126 3.09 11.28 -5.38
C LEU A 126 3.17 10.85 -3.90
N PRO A 127 4.19 11.22 -3.11
CA PRO A 127 4.22 10.86 -1.69
C PRO A 127 3.08 11.51 -0.89
N ILE A 128 2.58 12.69 -1.29
CA ILE A 128 1.43 13.33 -0.64
C ILE A 128 0.14 12.53 -0.88
N SER A 129 -0.11 12.08 -2.11
CA SER A 129 -1.29 11.26 -2.39
C SER A 129 -1.21 9.90 -1.71
N MET A 130 -0.04 9.28 -1.67
CA MET A 130 0.20 8.04 -0.91
C MET A 130 -0.05 8.22 0.59
N LEU A 131 0.40 9.32 1.20
CA LEU A 131 0.11 9.65 2.60
C LEU A 131 -1.40 9.73 2.86
N PHE A 132 -2.13 10.38 1.97
CA PHE A 132 -3.58 10.50 2.09
C PHE A 132 -4.25 9.11 2.08
N VAL A 133 -3.88 8.25 1.13
CA VAL A 133 -4.41 6.89 1.02
C VAL A 133 -3.99 6.03 2.21
N ALA A 134 -2.74 6.13 2.68
CA ALA A 134 -2.26 5.40 3.85
C ALA A 134 -3.00 5.82 5.13
N GLY A 135 -3.38 7.10 5.25
CA GLY A 135 -4.24 7.59 6.32
C GLY A 135 -5.63 6.92 6.29
N ILE A 136 -6.25 6.85 5.11
CA ILE A 136 -7.54 6.15 4.93
C ILE A 136 -7.39 4.66 5.30
N GLN A 137 -6.32 4.01 4.83
CA GLN A 137 -6.03 2.61 5.11
C GLN A 137 -5.85 2.36 6.62
N LEU A 138 -5.17 3.25 7.34
CA LEU A 138 -4.99 3.15 8.79
C LEU A 138 -6.32 3.26 9.54
N VAL A 139 -7.16 4.23 9.16
CA VAL A 139 -8.50 4.40 9.76
C VAL A 139 -9.38 3.19 9.49
N TYR A 140 -9.34 2.65 8.27
CA TYR A 140 -10.06 1.43 7.91
C TYR A 140 -9.66 0.24 8.79
N VAL A 141 -8.37 -0.04 8.92
CA VAL A 141 -7.90 -1.17 9.75
C VAL A 141 -8.17 -0.95 11.23
N LEU A 142 -8.11 0.29 11.71
CA LEU A 142 -8.52 0.63 13.08
C LEU A 142 -10.00 0.32 13.31
N ALA A 143 -10.87 0.69 12.38
CA ALA A 143 -12.31 0.38 12.47
C ALA A 143 -12.55 -1.14 12.49
N VAL A 144 -11.88 -1.90 11.62
CA VAL A 144 -11.95 -3.37 11.58
C VAL A 144 -11.52 -3.97 12.93
N HIS A 145 -10.40 -3.52 13.49
CA HIS A 145 -9.91 -4.01 14.77
C HIS A 145 -10.87 -3.73 15.93
N ILE A 146 -11.44 -2.51 15.98
CA ILE A 146 -12.45 -2.14 16.98
C ILE A 146 -13.67 -3.05 16.85
N ILE A 147 -14.20 -3.23 15.62
CA ILE A 147 -15.37 -4.08 15.37
C ILE A 147 -15.09 -5.51 15.81
N TRP A 148 -13.93 -6.08 15.48
CA TRP A 148 -13.58 -7.46 15.88
C TRP A 148 -13.35 -7.62 17.39
N SER A 149 -13.14 -6.53 18.12
CA SER A 149 -12.94 -6.54 19.58
C SER A 149 -14.24 -6.36 20.36
N LEU A 150 -15.35 -6.03 19.70
CA LEU A 150 -16.64 -5.88 20.37
C LEU A 150 -17.22 -7.26 20.73
N PRO A 151 -17.83 -7.41 21.92
CA PRO A 151 -18.51 -8.64 22.30
C PRO A 151 -19.82 -8.74 21.52
N PHE A 152 -19.82 -9.49 20.42
CA PHE A 152 -21.02 -9.87 19.66
C PHE A 152 -21.40 -11.32 19.96
#